data_AF-A0A838DX22-F1
#
_entry.id   AF-A0A838DX22-F1
#
_cell.length_a   1.000
_cell.length_b   1.000
_cell.length_c   1.000
_cell.angle_alpha   90.00
_cell.angle_beta   90.00
_cell.angle_gamma   90.00
#
_symmetry.space_group_name_H-M   'P 1'
#
loop_
_entity.id
_entity.type
_entity.pdbx_description
1 polymer ?
#
loop_
_entity_poly.entity_id
_entity_poly.type
_entity_poly.pdbx_seq_one_letter_code
_entity_poly.pdbx_strand_id
1 'polypeptide(L)'
;RAIAVRSDFRVNNDNAPALAQICYQLDGIPLAIELAAARIKILSVEKIHERLIDRFKFLTGGKRTALPRQQTLRALIDWSYDLLSEKEKTLWKRLSVFSGGWKMEAAEEICSDNTTHVTEVMDILNSLTEKSITIFNEEKERFVMLETIRQYGEDKIKETNEFENFSFEHLKFYLKLAETGNKKLRGIDSESTLKVLESEIGNVEKGLKWSIESNHCEEGLRIAAAMGKFWQIRGYVSGGIHWLESILQKNTENNNSVYCKVICQLGNFARLIGDVDKAGNYLTRV
;
A
#
# COMPACT_ATOMS: atom_id res chain seq x y z
N ARG A 1 8.75 -19.50 -12.96
CA ARG A 1 7.75 -18.45 -13.22
C ARG A 1 6.65 -18.96 -14.14
N ALA A 2 6.89 -19.11 -15.45
CA ALA A 2 5.87 -19.60 -16.39
C ALA A 2 5.22 -20.95 -15.97
N ILE A 3 6.02 -21.92 -15.52
CA ILE A 3 5.52 -23.23 -15.02
C ILE A 3 4.63 -23.07 -13.77
N ALA A 4 4.93 -22.11 -12.89
CA ALA A 4 4.12 -21.86 -11.69
C ALA A 4 2.75 -21.24 -12.04
N VAL A 5 2.67 -20.53 -13.17
CA VAL A 5 1.45 -19.90 -13.67
C VAL A 5 0.64 -20.86 -14.56
N ARG A 6 1.33 -21.70 -15.34
CA ARG A 6 0.79 -22.65 -16.29
C ARG A 6 1.61 -23.94 -16.24
N SER A 7 1.10 -24.96 -15.53
CA SER A 7 1.86 -26.17 -15.17
C SER A 7 2.25 -27.05 -16.37
N ASP A 8 1.49 -27.00 -17.47
CA ASP A 8 1.77 -27.66 -18.75
C ASP A 8 2.80 -26.90 -19.61
N PHE A 9 3.20 -25.69 -19.22
CA PHE A 9 4.18 -24.91 -19.97
C PHE A 9 5.53 -25.65 -20.05
N ARG A 10 6.07 -25.78 -21.26
CA ARG A 10 7.39 -26.36 -21.53
C ARG A 10 8.17 -25.44 -22.45
N VAL A 11 9.45 -25.25 -22.13
CA VAL A 11 10.39 -24.59 -23.03
C VAL A 11 10.74 -25.60 -24.13
N ASN A 12 10.59 -25.20 -25.38
CA ASN A 12 10.91 -26.01 -26.56
C ASN A 12 11.69 -25.14 -27.58
N ASN A 13 12.16 -25.77 -28.66
CA ASN A 13 12.96 -25.06 -29.66
C ASN A 13 12.18 -23.93 -30.37
N ASP A 14 10.85 -24.02 -30.41
CA ASP A 14 10.01 -23.04 -31.09
C ASP A 14 9.83 -21.77 -30.25
N ASN A 15 9.67 -21.90 -28.93
CA ASN A 15 9.43 -20.77 -28.02
C ASN A 15 10.70 -20.21 -27.35
N ALA A 16 11.81 -20.97 -27.33
CA ALA A 16 13.06 -20.56 -26.71
C ALA A 16 13.62 -19.23 -27.26
N PRO A 17 13.59 -18.96 -28.58
CA PRO A 17 14.06 -17.67 -29.12
C PRO A 17 13.23 -16.50 -28.59
N ALA A 18 11.90 -16.63 -28.56
CA ALA A 18 11.02 -15.58 -28.06
C ALA A 18 11.20 -15.37 -26.54
N LEU A 19 11.36 -16.44 -25.76
CA LEU A 19 11.65 -16.35 -24.32
C LEU A 19 12.97 -15.62 -24.04
N ALA A 20 14.03 -15.92 -24.79
CA ALA A 20 15.32 -15.26 -24.64
C ALA A 20 15.20 -13.75 -24.95
N GLN A 21 14.48 -13.39 -26.01
CA GLN A 21 14.24 -11.99 -26.37
C GLN A 21 13.40 -11.25 -25.33
N ILE A 22 12.36 -11.90 -24.77
CA ILE A 22 11.57 -11.34 -23.67
C ILE A 22 12.49 -11.07 -22.46
N CYS A 23 13.28 -12.05 -22.02
CA CYS A 23 14.18 -11.87 -20.89
C CYS A 23 15.21 -10.75 -21.12
N TYR A 24 15.74 -10.65 -22.34
CA TYR A 24 16.66 -9.59 -22.75
C TYR A 24 15.99 -8.20 -22.72
N GLN A 25 14.81 -8.07 -23.33
CA GLN A 25 14.06 -6.81 -23.36
C GLN A 25 13.61 -6.35 -21.98
N LEU A 26 13.36 -7.28 -21.06
CA LEU A 26 13.01 -6.98 -19.68
C LEU A 26 14.24 -6.70 -18.78
N ASP A 27 15.44 -6.58 -19.36
CA ASP A 27 16.72 -6.37 -18.66
C ASP A 27 16.99 -7.41 -17.55
N GLY A 28 16.38 -8.59 -17.63
CA GLY A 28 16.44 -9.59 -16.56
C GLY A 28 15.73 -9.19 -15.26
N ILE A 29 14.97 -8.08 -15.24
CA ILE A 29 14.34 -7.55 -14.02
C ILE A 29 13.36 -8.59 -13.46
N PRO A 30 13.56 -9.10 -12.23
CA PRO A 30 12.74 -10.15 -11.65
C PRO A 30 11.25 -9.90 -11.74
N LEU A 31 10.80 -8.71 -11.32
CA LEU A 31 9.40 -8.31 -11.36
C LEU A 31 8.83 -8.23 -12.78
N ALA A 32 9.62 -7.68 -13.71
CA ALA A 32 9.19 -7.55 -15.09
C ALA A 32 8.92 -8.93 -15.70
N ILE A 33 9.78 -9.91 -15.38
CA ILE A 33 9.60 -11.29 -15.81
C ILE A 33 8.40 -11.94 -15.10
N GLU A 34 8.11 -11.65 -13.83
CA GLU A 34 6.89 -12.15 -13.16
C GLU A 34 5.62 -11.66 -13.87
N LEU A 35 5.53 -10.36 -14.15
CA LEU A 35 4.39 -9.75 -14.84
C LEU A 35 4.22 -10.29 -16.27
N ALA A 36 5.32 -10.51 -17.00
CA ALA A 36 5.27 -11.13 -18.32
C ALA A 36 4.85 -12.61 -18.25
N ALA A 37 5.38 -13.37 -17.27
CA ALA A 37 5.03 -14.77 -17.07
C ALA A 37 3.55 -14.97 -16.72
N ALA A 38 2.95 -14.05 -15.96
CA ALA A 38 1.52 -14.06 -15.65
C ALA A 38 0.63 -14.05 -16.92
N ARG A 39 1.11 -13.47 -18.02
CA ARG A 39 0.35 -13.35 -19.28
C ARG A 39 0.31 -14.62 -20.12
N ILE A 40 1.12 -15.63 -19.81
CA ILE A 40 1.14 -16.91 -20.53
C ILE A 40 -0.18 -17.68 -20.42
N LYS A 41 -1.02 -17.35 -19.42
CA LYS A 41 -2.41 -17.87 -19.30
C LYS A 41 -3.31 -17.43 -20.46
N ILE A 42 -3.08 -16.24 -21.02
CA ILE A 42 -3.99 -15.58 -21.98
C ILE A 42 -3.33 -15.24 -23.32
N LEU A 43 -2.00 -15.28 -23.41
CA LEU A 43 -1.22 -14.97 -24.60
C LEU A 43 -0.13 -16.03 -24.81
N SER A 44 0.19 -16.33 -26.07
CA SER A 44 1.37 -17.12 -26.41
C SER A 44 2.65 -16.32 -26.17
N VAL A 45 3.78 -17.00 -26.03
CA VAL A 45 5.09 -16.37 -25.81
C VAL A 45 5.43 -15.41 -26.95
N GLU A 46 5.12 -15.79 -28.18
CA GLU A 46 5.38 -15.02 -29.40
C GLU A 46 4.56 -13.71 -29.39
N LYS A 47 3.28 -13.80 -29.01
CA LYS A 47 2.41 -12.61 -28.85
C LYS A 47 2.85 -11.70 -27.72
N ILE A 48 3.41 -12.25 -26.64
CA ILE A 48 4.00 -11.47 -25.54
C ILE A 48 5.22 -10.71 -26.09
N HIS A 49 6.11 -11.40 -26.81
CA HIS A 49 7.30 -10.80 -27.41
C HIS A 49 6.97 -9.67 -28.42
N GLU A 50 6.05 -9.91 -29.35
CA GLU A 50 5.62 -8.90 -30.33
C GLU A 50 5.08 -7.63 -29.64
N ARG A 51 4.21 -7.81 -28.64
CA ARG A 51 3.61 -6.68 -27.92
C ARG A 51 4.60 -5.92 -27.05
N LEU A 52 5.61 -6.61 -26.50
CA LEU A 52 6.71 -5.94 -25.79
C LEU A 52 7.48 -5.03 -26.75
N ILE A 53 7.89 -5.53 -27.92
CA ILE A 53 8.60 -4.74 -28.94
C ILE A 53 7.86 -3.44 -29.26
N ASP A 54 6.55 -3.51 -29.50
CA ASP A 54 5.76 -2.33 -29.86
C ASP A 54 5.70 -1.29 -28.73
N ARG A 55 5.62 -1.73 -27.48
CA ARG A 55 5.63 -0.83 -26.31
C ARG A 55 6.99 -0.18 -26.06
N PHE A 56 8.07 -0.94 -26.22
CA PHE A 56 9.43 -0.40 -26.11
C PHE A 56 9.72 0.63 -27.19
N LYS A 57 9.28 0.38 -28.44
CA LYS A 57 9.36 1.35 -29.53
C LYS A 57 8.60 2.64 -29.20
N PHE A 58 7.41 2.54 -28.61
CA PHE A 58 6.63 3.70 -28.19
C PHE A 58 7.34 4.52 -27.10
N LEU A 59 8.01 3.86 -26.14
CA LEU A 59 8.75 4.54 -25.07
C LEU A 59 10.02 5.23 -25.54
N THR A 60 10.71 4.71 -26.57
CA THR A 60 11.88 5.40 -27.14
C THR A 60 11.54 6.77 -27.75
N GLY A 61 10.26 7.10 -27.93
CA GLY A 61 9.78 8.42 -28.34
C GLY A 61 9.39 9.39 -27.21
N GLY A 62 9.36 8.96 -25.93
CA GLY A 62 8.85 9.73 -24.78
C GLY A 62 9.85 9.99 -23.64
N LYS A 63 9.50 10.91 -22.71
CA LYS A 63 10.28 11.47 -21.56
C LYS A 63 11.69 10.89 -21.34
N ARG A 64 12.70 11.60 -21.86
CA ARG A 64 14.14 11.29 -21.81
C ARG A 64 14.82 11.32 -20.43
N THR A 65 14.08 11.49 -19.33
CA THR A 65 14.67 11.77 -18.00
C THR A 65 14.75 10.56 -17.07
N ALA A 66 14.09 9.43 -17.39
CA ALA A 66 14.18 8.21 -16.60
C ALA A 66 15.31 7.29 -17.12
N LEU A 67 16.00 6.57 -16.21
CA LEU A 67 17.00 5.58 -16.59
C LEU A 67 16.37 4.46 -17.45
N PRO A 68 17.09 3.86 -18.42
CA PRO A 68 16.54 2.85 -19.34
C PRO A 68 15.77 1.72 -18.66
N ARG A 69 16.29 1.17 -17.56
CA ARG A 69 15.63 0.12 -16.77
C ARG A 69 14.28 0.53 -16.16
N GLN A 70 14.12 1.80 -15.77
CA GLN A 70 12.86 2.31 -15.22
C GLN A 70 11.83 2.51 -16.32
N GLN A 71 12.26 2.89 -17.54
CA GLN A 71 11.39 2.97 -18.70
C GLN A 71 10.85 1.58 -19.05
N THR A 72 11.72 0.57 -19.08
CA THR A 72 11.37 -0.84 -19.33
C THR A 72 10.29 -1.35 -18.37
N LEU A 73 10.49 -1.13 -17.08
CA LEU A 73 9.52 -1.55 -16.07
C LEU A 73 8.20 -0.78 -16.20
N ARG A 74 8.23 0.54 -16.44
CA ARG A 74 7.03 1.34 -16.62
C ARG A 74 6.23 0.89 -17.86
N ALA A 75 6.89 0.61 -18.98
CA ALA A 75 6.26 0.08 -20.21
C ALA A 75 5.42 -1.15 -19.93
N LEU A 76 6.01 -2.07 -19.17
CA LEU A 76 5.39 -3.35 -18.89
C LEU A 76 4.19 -3.19 -17.96
N ILE A 77 4.29 -2.27 -17.00
CA ILE A 77 3.19 -1.95 -16.10
C ILE A 77 2.08 -1.22 -16.88
N ASP A 78 2.42 -0.27 -17.76
CA ASP A 78 1.47 0.40 -18.67
C ASP A 78 0.73 -0.65 -19.53
N TRP A 79 1.46 -1.58 -20.13
CA TRP A 79 0.86 -2.67 -20.89
C TRP A 79 -0.03 -3.56 -20.03
N SER A 80 0.44 -3.90 -18.83
CA SER A 80 -0.33 -4.70 -17.88
C SER A 80 -1.62 -4.02 -17.45
N TYR A 81 -1.60 -2.70 -17.32
CA TYR A 81 -2.75 -1.85 -17.01
C TYR A 81 -3.73 -1.78 -18.20
N ASP A 82 -3.24 -1.59 -19.43
CA ASP A 82 -4.07 -1.48 -20.62
C ASP A 82 -4.84 -2.76 -20.96
N LEU A 83 -4.37 -3.92 -20.48
CA LEU A 83 -5.04 -5.22 -20.62
C LEU A 83 -6.15 -5.47 -19.59
N LEU A 84 -6.30 -4.60 -18.60
CA LEU A 84 -7.32 -4.74 -17.57
C LEU A 84 -8.67 -4.21 -18.05
N SER A 85 -9.75 -4.79 -17.54
CA SER A 85 -11.09 -4.21 -17.67
C SER A 85 -11.16 -2.87 -16.91
N GLU A 86 -12.12 -2.02 -17.24
CA GLU A 86 -12.27 -0.74 -16.53
C GLU A 86 -12.56 -0.94 -15.03
N LYS A 87 -13.29 -2.01 -14.65
CA LYS A 87 -13.51 -2.36 -13.24
C LYS A 87 -12.22 -2.75 -12.53
N GLU A 88 -11.36 -3.52 -13.19
CA GLU A 88 -10.04 -3.92 -12.66
C GLU A 88 -9.09 -2.73 -12.51
N LYS A 89 -9.04 -1.84 -13.51
CA LYS A 89 -8.26 -0.60 -13.44
C LYS A 89 -8.72 0.28 -12.28
N THR A 90 -10.04 0.44 -12.14
CA THR A 90 -10.64 1.20 -11.05
C THR A 90 -10.30 0.61 -9.69
N LEU A 91 -10.44 -0.69 -9.50
CA LEU A 91 -10.11 -1.31 -8.22
C LEU A 91 -8.61 -1.23 -7.92
N TRP A 92 -7.73 -1.50 -8.88
CA TRP A 92 -6.28 -1.35 -8.66
C TRP A 92 -5.91 0.08 -8.24
N LYS A 93 -6.41 1.09 -8.95
CA LYS A 93 -6.22 2.50 -8.58
C LYS A 93 -6.61 2.75 -7.12
N ARG A 94 -7.74 2.23 -6.66
CA ARG A 94 -8.21 2.41 -5.27
C ARG A 94 -7.34 1.66 -4.26
N LEU A 95 -6.99 0.41 -4.55
CA LEU A 95 -6.13 -0.42 -3.71
C LEU A 95 -4.72 0.19 -3.51
N SER A 96 -4.30 1.12 -4.37
CA SER A 96 -3.03 1.83 -4.22
C SER A 96 -2.94 2.68 -2.96
N VAL A 97 -4.06 2.99 -2.29
CA VAL A 97 -4.08 3.72 -1.00
C VAL A 97 -3.55 2.90 0.17
N PHE A 98 -3.52 1.56 0.07
CA PHE A 98 -2.92 0.72 1.10
C PHE A 98 -1.39 0.77 1.07
N SER A 99 -0.74 0.22 2.08
CA SER A 99 0.70 0.05 2.25
C SER A 99 0.96 -1.23 3.05
N GLY A 100 1.84 -2.11 2.55
CA GLY A 100 2.09 -3.40 3.19
C GLY A 100 0.95 -4.41 3.08
N GLY A 101 0.01 -4.18 2.15
CA GLY A 101 -1.13 -5.06 1.88
C GLY A 101 -2.40 -4.69 2.66
N TRP A 102 -3.39 -5.58 2.61
CA TRP A 102 -4.69 -5.39 3.27
C TRP A 102 -5.42 -6.73 3.43
N LYS A 103 -6.39 -6.77 4.34
CA LYS A 103 -7.37 -7.86 4.43
C LYS A 103 -8.57 -7.59 3.54
N MET A 104 -9.34 -8.63 3.24
CA MET A 104 -10.50 -8.54 2.37
C MET A 104 -11.51 -7.47 2.84
N GLU A 105 -11.80 -7.45 4.14
CA GLU A 105 -12.76 -6.53 4.75
C GLU A 105 -12.34 -5.06 4.58
N ALA A 106 -11.03 -4.79 4.60
CA ALA A 106 -10.51 -3.45 4.40
C ALA A 106 -10.68 -3.00 2.95
N ALA A 107 -10.44 -3.89 1.97
CA ALA A 107 -10.69 -3.57 0.56
C ALA A 107 -12.17 -3.35 0.27
N GLU A 108 -13.06 -4.13 0.90
CA GLU A 108 -14.50 -3.98 0.79
C GLU A 108 -14.97 -2.62 1.35
N GLU A 109 -14.57 -2.27 2.58
CA GLU A 109 -14.99 -1.03 3.24
C GLU A 109 -14.40 0.22 2.57
N ILE A 110 -13.16 0.16 2.07
CA ILE A 110 -12.46 1.32 1.52
C ILE A 110 -12.67 1.48 0.00
N CYS A 111 -12.65 0.40 -0.78
CA CYS A 111 -12.59 0.48 -2.24
C CYS A 111 -13.94 0.28 -2.96
N SER A 112 -15.01 -0.02 -2.22
CA SER A 112 -16.36 -0.08 -2.78
C SER A 112 -17.04 1.29 -2.80
N ASP A 113 -17.87 1.52 -3.81
CA ASP A 113 -18.69 2.71 -3.96
C ASP A 113 -19.87 2.43 -4.92
N ASN A 114 -20.49 3.47 -5.47
CA ASN A 114 -21.60 3.32 -6.42
C ASN A 114 -21.17 2.74 -7.79
N THR A 115 -19.88 2.68 -8.09
CA THR A 115 -19.36 2.20 -9.39
C THR A 115 -18.75 0.80 -9.30
N THR A 116 -18.26 0.42 -8.12
CA THR A 116 -17.79 -0.93 -7.80
C THR A 116 -18.46 -1.37 -6.51
N HIS A 117 -19.46 -2.22 -6.61
CA HIS A 117 -20.21 -2.68 -5.45
C HIS A 117 -19.36 -3.60 -4.58
N VAL A 118 -19.62 -3.63 -3.27
CA VAL A 118 -18.91 -4.47 -2.31
C VAL A 118 -18.87 -5.95 -2.73
N THR A 119 -19.97 -6.45 -3.30
CA THR A 119 -20.09 -7.85 -3.77
C THR A 119 -19.18 -8.17 -4.96
N GLU A 120 -18.72 -7.16 -5.70
CA GLU A 120 -17.85 -7.33 -6.87
C GLU A 120 -16.36 -7.30 -6.50
N VAL A 121 -16.01 -6.77 -5.32
CA VAL A 121 -14.61 -6.57 -4.91
C VAL A 121 -13.83 -7.89 -4.91
N MET A 122 -14.44 -8.97 -4.42
CA MET A 122 -13.80 -10.30 -4.37
C MET A 122 -13.48 -10.82 -5.76
N ASP A 123 -14.45 -10.78 -6.67
CA ASP A 123 -14.30 -11.30 -8.02
C ASP A 123 -13.22 -10.52 -8.80
N ILE A 124 -13.19 -9.20 -8.62
CA ILE A 124 -12.18 -8.35 -9.26
C ILE A 124 -10.80 -8.59 -8.62
N LEU A 125 -10.69 -8.74 -7.29
CA LEU A 125 -9.43 -9.08 -6.62
C LEU A 125 -8.88 -10.43 -7.07
N ASN A 126 -9.75 -11.42 -7.24
CA ASN A 126 -9.37 -12.72 -7.79
C ASN A 126 -8.80 -12.56 -9.20
N SER A 127 -9.48 -11.82 -10.08
CA SER A 127 -8.97 -11.53 -11.43
C SER A 127 -7.62 -10.77 -11.41
N LEU A 128 -7.47 -9.79 -10.52
CA LEU A 128 -6.20 -9.06 -10.34
C LEU A 128 -5.08 -9.98 -9.82
N THR A 129 -5.40 -10.95 -8.97
CA THR A 129 -4.45 -11.96 -8.47
C THR A 129 -4.02 -12.90 -9.58
N GLU A 130 -4.96 -13.37 -10.41
CA GLU A 130 -4.66 -14.20 -11.59
C GLU A 130 -3.77 -13.48 -12.59
N LYS A 131 -3.86 -12.15 -12.67
CA LYS A 131 -3.05 -11.27 -13.52
C LYS A 131 -1.79 -10.75 -12.83
N SER A 132 -1.49 -11.24 -11.62
CA SER A 132 -0.31 -10.90 -10.81
C SER A 132 -0.16 -9.40 -10.50
N ILE A 133 -1.27 -8.67 -10.44
CA ILE A 133 -1.31 -7.29 -9.91
C ILE A 133 -1.31 -7.31 -8.39
N THR A 134 -1.99 -8.30 -7.80
CA THR A 134 -2.00 -8.58 -6.37
C THR A 134 -1.55 -10.02 -6.12
N ILE A 135 -1.18 -10.30 -4.87
CA ILE A 135 -0.77 -11.62 -4.40
C ILE A 135 -1.54 -11.89 -3.11
N PHE A 136 -2.23 -13.01 -3.02
CA PHE A 136 -2.85 -13.46 -1.77
C PHE A 136 -1.85 -14.32 -0.98
N ASN A 137 -1.57 -13.93 0.25
CA ASN A 137 -0.80 -14.72 1.21
C ASN A 137 -1.78 -15.50 2.09
N GLU A 138 -1.88 -16.80 1.87
CA GLU A 138 -2.82 -17.69 2.56
C GLU A 138 -2.52 -17.79 4.08
N GLU A 139 -1.24 -17.86 4.48
CA GLU A 139 -0.86 -17.98 5.89
C GLU A 139 -1.25 -16.75 6.73
N LYS A 140 -1.22 -15.57 6.11
CA LYS A 140 -1.55 -14.30 6.74
C LYS A 140 -2.97 -13.82 6.41
N GLU A 141 -3.69 -14.56 5.57
CA GLU A 141 -4.99 -14.20 5.01
C GLU A 141 -5.01 -12.75 4.49
N ARG A 142 -3.99 -12.39 3.71
CA ARG A 142 -3.71 -10.99 3.33
C ARG A 142 -3.37 -10.84 1.86
N PHE A 143 -3.97 -9.85 1.22
CA PHE A 143 -3.56 -9.40 -0.11
C PHE A 143 -2.36 -8.46 0.00
N VAL A 144 -1.41 -8.61 -0.91
CA VAL A 144 -0.24 -7.77 -1.03
C VAL A 144 -0.14 -7.27 -2.46
N MET A 145 0.28 -6.02 -2.62
CA MET A 145 0.65 -5.42 -3.90
C MET A 145 2.10 -5.00 -3.83
N LEU A 146 2.86 -5.33 -4.87
CA LEU A 146 4.26 -4.92 -4.95
C LEU A 146 4.35 -3.40 -5.04
N GLU A 147 5.32 -2.83 -4.33
CA GLU A 147 5.42 -1.37 -4.13
C GLU A 147 5.43 -0.58 -5.44
N THR A 148 6.09 -1.10 -6.48
CA THR A 148 6.12 -0.47 -7.82
C THR A 148 4.77 -0.49 -8.53
N ILE A 149 3.98 -1.56 -8.34
CA ILE A 149 2.62 -1.70 -8.90
C ILE A 149 1.65 -0.81 -8.13
N ARG A 150 1.82 -0.73 -6.81
CA ARG A 150 1.10 0.18 -5.93
C ARG A 150 1.34 1.63 -6.32
N GLN A 151 2.59 2.04 -6.46
CA GLN A 151 2.96 3.41 -6.86
C GLN A 151 2.38 3.77 -8.24
N TYR A 152 2.41 2.82 -9.19
CA TYR A 152 1.79 3.04 -10.49
C TYR A 152 0.28 3.30 -10.38
N GLY A 153 -0.44 2.48 -9.60
CA GLY A 153 -1.87 2.70 -9.34
C GLY A 153 -2.14 4.05 -8.67
N GLU A 154 -1.26 4.45 -7.75
CA GLU A 154 -1.34 5.74 -7.05
C GLU A 154 -1.16 6.92 -8.01
N ASP A 155 -0.19 6.85 -8.92
CA ASP A 155 -0.02 7.86 -9.96
C ASP A 155 -1.28 7.97 -10.83
N LYS A 156 -1.93 6.84 -11.14
CA LYS A 156 -3.15 6.79 -11.96
C LYS A 156 -4.40 7.32 -11.28
N ILE A 157 -4.55 7.13 -9.98
CA ILE A 157 -5.71 7.69 -9.26
C ILE A 157 -5.53 9.18 -8.94
N LYS A 158 -4.29 9.66 -8.83
CA LYS A 158 -4.01 11.10 -8.73
C LYS A 158 -4.36 11.87 -10.00
N GLU A 159 -4.43 11.20 -11.15
CA GLU A 159 -4.93 11.78 -12.41
C GLU A 159 -6.46 12.03 -12.39
N THR A 160 -7.24 11.38 -11.51
CA THR A 160 -8.72 11.39 -11.55
C THR A 160 -9.42 12.19 -10.44
N ASN A 161 -8.69 12.92 -9.59
CA ASN A 161 -9.19 13.60 -8.38
C ASN A 161 -9.91 12.70 -7.36
N GLU A 162 -9.95 11.38 -7.58
CA GLU A 162 -10.60 10.42 -6.67
C GLU A 162 -9.69 10.02 -5.50
N PHE A 163 -8.38 10.29 -5.61
CA PHE A 163 -7.38 9.84 -4.64
C PHE A 163 -7.65 10.36 -3.22
N GLU A 164 -8.12 11.60 -3.10
CA GLU A 164 -8.44 12.20 -1.80
C GLU A 164 -9.57 11.45 -1.09
N ASN A 165 -10.63 11.10 -1.82
CA ASN A 165 -11.77 10.39 -1.26
C ASN A 165 -11.35 9.02 -0.70
N PHE A 166 -10.63 8.22 -1.49
CA PHE A 166 -10.19 6.89 -1.05
C PHE A 166 -9.12 6.94 0.05
N SER A 167 -8.27 7.97 0.05
CA SER A 167 -7.31 8.19 1.14
C SER A 167 -7.99 8.60 2.44
N PHE A 168 -9.10 9.36 2.35
CA PHE A 168 -9.93 9.70 3.50
C PHE A 168 -10.68 8.48 4.05
N GLU A 169 -11.27 7.63 3.19
CA GLU A 169 -11.88 6.36 3.63
C GLU A 169 -10.85 5.45 4.30
N HIS A 170 -9.66 5.33 3.72
CA HIS A 170 -8.54 4.62 4.31
C HIS A 170 -8.17 5.18 5.70
N LEU A 171 -8.05 6.50 5.84
CA LEU A 171 -7.76 7.16 7.13
C LEU A 171 -8.81 6.81 8.19
N LYS A 172 -10.10 6.90 7.84
CA LYS A 172 -11.22 6.59 8.74
C LYS A 172 -11.21 5.13 9.18
N PHE A 173 -10.97 4.20 8.25
CA PHE A 173 -10.90 2.77 8.55
C PHE A 173 -9.79 2.48 9.57
N TYR A 174 -8.58 2.99 9.33
CA TYR A 174 -7.45 2.73 10.23
C TYR A 174 -7.53 3.51 11.55
N LEU A 175 -8.24 4.64 11.59
CA LEU A 175 -8.63 5.30 12.83
C LEU A 175 -9.55 4.42 13.69
N LYS A 176 -10.61 3.88 13.09
CA LYS A 176 -11.54 2.96 13.78
C LYS A 176 -10.82 1.72 14.30
N LEU A 177 -9.91 1.16 13.49
CA LEU A 177 -9.07 0.02 13.87
C LEU A 177 -8.15 0.36 15.05
N ALA A 178 -7.45 1.50 15.01
CA ALA A 178 -6.56 1.94 16.08
C ALA A 178 -7.32 2.21 17.39
N GLU A 179 -8.45 2.92 17.35
CA GLU A 179 -9.25 3.22 18.55
C GLU A 179 -9.86 1.95 19.16
N THR A 180 -10.35 1.04 18.33
CA THR A 180 -10.89 -0.25 18.80
C THR A 180 -9.78 -1.12 19.38
N GLY A 181 -8.63 -1.18 18.72
CA GLY A 181 -7.45 -1.90 19.19
C GLY A 181 -6.98 -1.38 20.55
N ASN A 182 -6.83 -0.06 20.70
CA ASN A 182 -6.39 0.54 21.95
C ASN A 182 -7.28 0.18 23.16
N LYS A 183 -8.60 0.08 22.95
CA LYS A 183 -9.54 -0.39 24.00
C LYS A 183 -9.27 -1.84 24.39
N LYS A 184 -9.00 -2.71 23.42
CA LYS A 184 -8.73 -4.16 23.62
C LYS A 184 -7.36 -4.45 24.22
N LEU A 185 -6.37 -3.56 24.06
CA LEU A 185 -5.03 -3.67 24.68
C LEU A 185 -5.03 -3.65 26.21
N ARG A 186 -6.17 -3.42 26.87
CA ARG A 186 -6.32 -3.49 28.34
C ARG A 186 -6.95 -4.79 28.83
N GLY A 187 -7.38 -5.66 27.91
CA GLY A 187 -8.09 -6.90 28.22
C GLY A 187 -7.34 -8.17 27.81
N ILE A 188 -8.07 -9.28 27.83
CA ILE A 188 -7.57 -10.63 27.54
C ILE A 188 -7.08 -10.74 26.07
N ASP A 189 -7.66 -9.97 25.16
CA ASP A 189 -7.31 -9.94 23.73
C ASP A 189 -6.06 -9.10 23.40
N SER A 190 -5.25 -8.72 24.40
CA SER A 190 -4.13 -7.80 24.20
C SER A 190 -3.13 -8.31 23.15
N GLU A 191 -2.66 -9.56 23.25
CA GLU A 191 -1.63 -10.07 22.34
C GLU A 191 -2.13 -10.28 20.90
N SER A 192 -3.36 -10.78 20.72
CA SER A 192 -3.96 -10.88 19.38
C SER A 192 -4.18 -9.50 18.76
N THR A 193 -4.59 -8.51 19.56
CA THR A 193 -4.74 -7.12 19.13
C THR A 193 -3.39 -6.50 18.74
N LEU A 194 -2.32 -6.73 19.51
CA LEU A 194 -0.99 -6.24 19.17
C LEU A 194 -0.51 -6.79 17.82
N LYS A 195 -0.73 -8.08 17.55
CA LYS A 195 -0.40 -8.69 16.25
C LYS A 195 -1.17 -8.07 15.09
N VAL A 196 -2.45 -7.76 15.27
CA VAL A 196 -3.26 -7.08 14.26
C VAL A 196 -2.71 -5.67 14.00
N LEU A 197 -2.48 -4.87 15.04
CA LEU A 197 -1.94 -3.51 14.90
C LEU A 197 -0.55 -3.51 14.25
N GLU A 198 0.29 -4.49 14.58
CA GLU A 198 1.61 -4.67 13.99
C GLU A 198 1.54 -5.00 12.49
N SER A 199 0.60 -5.86 12.08
CA SER A 199 0.38 -6.19 10.67
C SER A 199 -0.15 -5.02 9.84
N GLU A 200 -0.76 -4.02 10.48
CA GLU A 200 -1.35 -2.84 9.82
C GLU A 200 -0.50 -1.57 9.99
N ILE A 201 0.70 -1.66 10.57
CA ILE A 201 1.53 -0.47 10.86
C ILE A 201 1.81 0.36 9.61
N GLY A 202 2.11 -0.27 8.47
CA GLY A 202 2.36 0.41 7.21
C GLY A 202 1.16 1.23 6.70
N ASN A 203 -0.06 0.71 6.90
CA ASN A 203 -1.29 1.42 6.57
C ASN A 203 -1.56 2.57 7.54
N VAL A 204 -1.35 2.35 8.84
CA VAL A 204 -1.45 3.40 9.85
C VAL A 204 -0.50 4.55 9.55
N GLU A 205 0.77 4.27 9.29
CA GLU A 205 1.78 5.28 8.94
C GLU A 205 1.45 6.02 7.65
N LYS A 206 0.93 5.31 6.65
CA LYS A 206 0.45 5.95 5.42
C LYS A 206 -0.73 6.89 5.67
N GLY A 207 -1.68 6.48 6.51
CA GLY A 207 -2.78 7.34 6.95
C GLY A 207 -2.30 8.58 7.69
N LEU A 208 -1.39 8.42 8.66
CA LEU A 208 -0.79 9.54 9.40
C LEU A 208 -0.09 10.52 8.45
N LYS A 209 0.74 10.02 7.53
CA LYS A 209 1.40 10.86 6.52
C LYS A 209 0.39 11.66 5.69
N TRP A 210 -0.62 10.98 5.12
CA TRP A 210 -1.64 11.64 4.31
C TRP A 210 -2.44 12.67 5.11
N SER A 211 -2.75 12.39 6.38
CA SER A 211 -3.49 13.31 7.25
C SER A 211 -2.75 14.64 7.48
N ILE A 212 -1.42 14.59 7.58
CA ILE A 212 -0.53 15.75 7.72
C ILE A 212 -0.47 16.55 6.41
N GLU A 213 -0.40 15.85 5.27
CA GLU A 213 -0.30 16.47 3.94
C GLU A 213 -1.63 17.12 3.49
N SER A 214 -2.76 16.56 3.92
CA SER A 214 -4.12 16.96 3.47
C SER A 214 -4.92 17.74 4.52
N ASN A 215 -4.28 18.23 5.59
CA ASN A 215 -4.92 18.98 6.70
C ASN A 215 -6.02 18.23 7.49
N HIS A 216 -6.09 16.90 7.42
CA HIS A 216 -6.94 16.07 8.27
C HIS A 216 -6.27 15.77 9.63
N CYS A 217 -5.76 16.82 10.27
CA CYS A 217 -4.89 16.68 11.43
C CYS A 217 -5.63 16.15 12.66
N GLU A 218 -6.95 16.34 12.78
CA GLU A 218 -7.72 15.83 13.91
C GLU A 218 -7.77 14.29 13.89
N GLU A 219 -8.10 13.69 12.75
CA GLU A 219 -8.10 12.24 12.57
C GLU A 219 -6.68 11.67 12.75
N GLY A 220 -5.66 12.34 12.21
CA GLY A 220 -4.26 11.99 12.43
C GLY A 220 -3.87 11.98 13.91
N LEU A 221 -4.22 13.02 14.67
CA LEU A 221 -3.97 13.09 16.12
C LEU A 221 -4.66 11.94 16.86
N ARG A 222 -5.92 11.62 16.49
CA ARG A 222 -6.67 10.53 17.13
C ARG A 222 -6.03 9.17 16.86
N ILE A 223 -5.56 8.91 15.63
CA ILE A 223 -4.79 7.70 15.31
C ILE A 223 -3.53 7.64 16.17
N ALA A 224 -2.73 8.70 16.18
CA ALA A 224 -1.47 8.71 16.91
C ALA A 224 -1.67 8.51 18.42
N ALA A 225 -2.71 9.14 18.99
CA ALA A 225 -3.10 8.94 20.39
C ALA A 225 -3.53 7.49 20.67
N ALA A 226 -4.29 6.86 19.76
CA ALA A 226 -4.73 5.48 19.90
C ALA A 226 -3.59 4.47 19.76
N MET A 227 -2.60 4.75 18.91
CA MET A 227 -1.43 3.90 18.68
C MET A 227 -0.38 4.00 19.79
N GLY A 228 -0.44 5.01 20.66
CA GLY A 228 0.54 5.26 21.71
C GLY A 228 0.87 4.04 22.59
N LYS A 229 -0.15 3.32 23.06
CA LYS A 229 0.06 2.12 23.89
C LYS A 229 0.71 0.97 23.11
N PHE A 230 0.34 0.80 21.84
CA PHE A 230 0.96 -0.19 20.97
C PHE A 230 2.45 0.10 20.77
N TRP A 231 2.81 1.34 20.42
CA TRP A 231 4.20 1.75 20.24
C TRP A 231 5.02 1.56 21.53
N GLN A 232 4.42 1.81 22.69
CA GLN A 232 5.06 1.55 23.98
C GLN A 232 5.35 0.06 24.19
N ILE A 233 4.35 -0.81 23.98
CA ILE A 233 4.47 -2.24 24.28
C ILE A 233 5.43 -2.94 23.31
N ARG A 234 5.38 -2.60 22.02
CA ARG A 234 6.24 -3.20 20.99
C ARG A 234 7.60 -2.49 20.84
N GLY A 235 7.86 -1.42 21.58
CA GLY A 235 9.14 -0.71 21.59
C GLY A 235 9.36 0.25 20.40
N TYR A 236 8.33 0.57 19.63
CA TYR A 236 8.38 1.52 18.50
C TYR A 236 8.32 2.99 18.94
N VAL A 237 8.93 3.33 20.08
CA VAL A 237 8.78 4.63 20.76
C VAL A 237 9.28 5.79 19.90
N SER A 238 10.43 5.65 19.23
CA SER A 238 11.00 6.72 18.40
C SER A 238 10.11 7.07 17.20
N GLY A 239 9.52 6.05 16.55
CA GLY A 239 8.55 6.25 15.47
C GLY A 239 7.29 6.94 15.98
N GLY A 240 6.80 6.53 17.16
CA GLY A 240 5.68 7.19 17.82
C GLY A 240 5.94 8.68 18.12
N ILE A 241 7.12 9.02 18.66
CA ILE A 241 7.52 10.42 18.88
C ILE A 241 7.50 11.20 17.57
N HIS A 242 8.12 10.67 16.51
CA HIS A 242 8.18 11.33 15.21
C HIS A 242 6.80 11.67 14.67
N TRP A 243 5.86 10.72 14.70
CA TRP A 243 4.49 10.95 14.21
C TRP A 243 3.72 11.95 15.08
N LEU A 244 3.80 11.83 16.40
CA LEU A 244 3.12 12.75 17.32
C LEU A 244 3.65 14.19 17.16
N GLU A 245 4.97 14.38 17.06
CA GLU A 245 5.57 15.70 16.83
C GLU A 245 5.18 16.29 15.47
N SER A 246 5.21 15.49 14.41
CA SER A 246 4.90 15.94 13.05
C SER A 246 3.45 16.44 12.92
N ILE A 247 2.51 15.76 13.58
CA ILE A 247 1.10 16.16 13.56
C ILE A 247 0.86 17.40 14.41
N LEU A 248 1.49 17.51 15.58
CA LEU A 248 1.37 18.69 16.44
C LEU A 248 1.94 19.95 15.77
N GLN A 249 2.98 19.84 14.95
CA GLN A 249 3.52 20.98 14.19
C GLN A 249 2.50 21.55 13.19
N LYS A 250 1.59 20.71 12.68
CA LYS A 250 0.54 21.11 11.73
C LYS A 250 -0.78 21.47 12.41
N ASN A 251 -1.10 20.88 13.56
CA ASN A 251 -2.31 21.17 14.30
C ASN A 251 -2.07 22.22 15.40
N THR A 252 -2.41 23.47 15.11
CA THR A 252 -2.25 24.60 16.04
C THR A 252 -3.44 24.78 17.01
N GLU A 253 -4.50 23.97 16.91
CA GLU A 253 -5.67 24.08 17.76
C GLU A 253 -5.48 23.33 19.08
N ASN A 254 -4.92 24.06 20.06
CA ASN A 254 -4.43 23.55 21.34
C ASN A 254 -5.50 23.21 22.40
N ASN A 255 -6.79 23.10 22.04
CA ASN A 255 -7.89 23.11 23.03
C ASN A 255 -8.78 21.86 23.07
N ASN A 256 -8.40 20.76 22.42
CA ASN A 256 -9.19 19.52 22.46
C ASN A 256 -8.53 18.45 23.35
N SER A 257 -9.34 17.61 24.01
CA SER A 257 -8.90 16.51 24.89
C SER A 257 -7.92 15.53 24.23
N VAL A 258 -7.92 15.43 22.91
CA VAL A 258 -6.98 14.61 22.13
C VAL A 258 -5.57 15.20 22.16
N TYR A 259 -5.43 16.53 22.08
CA TYR A 259 -4.15 17.23 22.17
C TYR A 259 -3.45 16.94 23.51
N CYS A 260 -4.17 17.07 24.64
CA CYS A 260 -3.64 16.75 25.96
C CYS A 260 -3.15 15.30 26.05
N LYS A 261 -3.90 14.33 25.48
CA LYS A 261 -3.48 12.92 25.45
C LYS A 261 -2.18 12.72 24.67
N VAL A 262 -2.04 13.39 23.53
CA VAL A 262 -0.85 13.34 22.68
C VAL A 262 0.36 13.94 23.40
N ILE A 263 0.22 15.10 24.04
CA ILE A 263 1.30 15.74 24.82
C ILE A 263 1.72 14.86 26.02
N CYS A 264 0.76 14.31 26.76
CA CYS A 264 1.03 13.34 27.82
C CYS A 264 1.79 12.12 27.29
N GLN A 265 1.40 11.61 26.12
CA GLN A 265 2.05 10.45 25.49
C GLN A 265 3.50 10.78 25.09
N LEU A 266 3.75 11.96 24.52
CA LEU A 266 5.09 12.44 24.20
C LEU A 266 5.98 12.56 25.45
N GLY A 267 5.45 13.12 26.54
CA GLY A 267 6.17 13.18 27.81
C GLY A 267 6.54 11.78 28.34
N ASN A 268 5.59 10.84 28.26
CA ASN A 268 5.83 9.44 28.64
C ASN A 268 6.90 8.77 27.76
N PHE A 269 6.86 9.00 26.44
CA PHE A 269 7.85 8.47 25.51
C PHE A 269 9.24 9.07 25.73
N ALA A 270 9.34 10.39 25.93
CA ALA A 270 10.60 11.06 26.26
C ALA A 270 11.23 10.49 27.54
N ARG A 271 10.40 10.21 28.57
CA ARG A 271 10.86 9.54 29.80
C ARG A 271 11.37 8.12 29.52
N LEU A 272 10.71 7.35 28.65
CA LEU A 272 11.11 5.97 28.32
C LEU A 272 12.45 5.92 27.57
N ILE A 273 12.77 6.94 26.76
CA ILE A 273 14.08 7.05 26.08
C ILE A 273 15.15 7.75 26.92
N GLY A 274 14.84 8.15 28.15
CA GLY A 274 15.78 8.79 29.08
C GLY A 274 15.97 10.30 28.90
N ASP A 275 15.18 10.95 28.05
CA ASP A 275 15.24 12.40 27.81
C ASP A 275 14.30 13.15 28.78
N VAL A 276 14.82 13.39 29.99
CA VAL A 276 14.04 13.97 31.10
C VAL A 276 13.69 15.44 30.85
N ASP A 277 14.58 16.20 30.21
CA ASP A 277 14.34 17.61 29.89
C ASP A 277 13.21 17.75 28.86
N LYS A 278 13.24 16.93 27.81
CA LYS A 278 12.17 16.89 26.80
C LYS A 278 10.86 16.40 27.40
N ALA A 279 10.90 15.44 28.32
CA ALA A 279 9.71 15.00 29.05
C ALA A 279 9.08 16.13 29.88
N GLY A 280 9.91 16.90 30.61
CA GLY A 280 9.46 18.06 31.37
C GLY A 280 8.77 19.10 30.49
N ASN A 281 9.38 19.46 29.36
CA ASN A 281 8.84 20.43 28.40
C ASN A 281 7.47 20.04 27.83
N TYR A 282 7.20 18.75 27.63
CA TYR A 282 5.88 18.29 27.22
C TYR A 282 4.89 18.31 28.37
N LEU A 283 5.25 17.74 29.52
CA LEU A 283 4.32 17.56 30.63
C LEU A 283 3.87 18.88 31.28
N THR A 284 4.65 19.96 31.16
CA THR A 284 4.23 21.30 31.62
C THR A 284 3.21 21.99 30.69
N ARG A 285 2.93 21.42 29.50
CA ARG A 285 1.97 21.96 28.52
C ARG A 285 0.59 21.28 28.57
N VAL A 286 0.44 20.28 29.43
CA VAL A 286 -0.82 19.54 29.69
C VAL A 286 -1.69 20.36 30.63
#